data_AF-A0A936N2P6-F1
#
_entry.id   AF-A0A936N2P6-F1
#
_cell.length_a   1.000
_cell.length_b   1.000
_cell.length_c   1.000
_cell.angle_alpha   90.00
_cell.angle_beta   90.00
_cell.angle_gamma   90.00
#
_symmetry.space_group_name_H-M   'P 1'
#
loop_
_entity.id
_entity.type
_entity.pdbx_description
1 polymer ?
#
loop_
_entity_poly.entity_id
_entity_poly.type
_entity_poly.pdbx_seq_one_letter_code
_entity_poly.pdbx_strand_id
1 'polypeptide(L)'
;MKKLYFTLLILSTLIAQAKVTIYYKNLDAVDVKLKVSIDGEIKEVVFKAGKKGKIVIKGKENSCLFYTSCEERKLNDGDEIEIVNACIKK
;
A
#
# COMPACT_ATOMS: atom_id res chain seq x y z
N MET A 1 14.38 1.22 -56.90
CA MET A 1 14.12 2.03 -55.69
C MET A 1 13.46 1.14 -54.63
N LYS A 2 14.24 0.54 -53.72
CA LYS A 2 13.72 -0.35 -52.67
C LYS A 2 13.51 0.49 -51.41
N LYS A 3 12.26 0.70 -51.03
CA LYS A 3 11.88 1.42 -49.80
C LYS A 3 12.09 0.48 -48.61
N LEU A 4 13.08 0.79 -47.78
CA LEU A 4 13.33 0.09 -46.52
C LEU A 4 12.33 0.63 -45.48
N TYR A 5 11.34 -0.18 -45.11
CA TYR A 5 10.40 0.17 -44.05
C TYR A 5 11.07 -0.06 -42.70
N PHE A 6 11.42 1.03 -42.03
CA PHE A 6 11.96 1.02 -40.67
C PHE A 6 10.79 0.80 -39.70
N THR A 7 10.58 -0.43 -39.27
CA THR A 7 9.53 -0.78 -38.29
C THR A 7 10.01 -0.36 -36.91
N LEU A 8 9.43 0.74 -36.39
CA LEU A 8 9.70 1.25 -35.05
C LEU A 8 9.09 0.31 -34.01
N LEU A 9 9.93 -0.54 -33.40
CA LEU A 9 9.53 -1.43 -32.31
C LEU A 9 9.39 -0.60 -31.02
N ILE A 10 8.16 -0.21 -30.68
CA ILE A 10 7.86 0.49 -29.42
C ILE A 10 7.94 -0.53 -28.28
N LEU A 11 9.10 -0.60 -27.64
CA LEU A 11 9.33 -1.38 -26.43
C LEU A 11 8.61 -0.68 -25.27
N SER A 12 7.38 -1.09 -25.00
CA SER A 12 6.62 -0.63 -23.84
C SER A 12 7.24 -1.25 -22.58
N THR A 13 8.09 -0.46 -21.90
CA THR A 13 8.61 -0.83 -20.59
C THR A 13 7.45 -0.82 -19.58
N LEU A 14 7.00 -2.01 -19.19
CA LEU A 14 6.18 -2.19 -18.00
C LEU A 14 6.99 -1.74 -16.80
N ILE A 15 6.82 -0.48 -16.37
CA ILE A 15 7.37 0.01 -15.11
C ILE A 15 6.62 -0.75 -14.02
N ALA A 16 7.22 -1.84 -13.52
CA ALA A 16 6.73 -2.54 -12.34
C ALA A 16 6.75 -1.56 -11.17
N GLN A 17 5.61 -0.94 -10.88
CA GLN A 17 5.46 -0.10 -9.71
C GLN A 17 5.40 -1.01 -8.50
N ALA A 18 6.35 -0.85 -7.58
CA ALA A 18 6.30 -1.52 -6.29
C ALA A 18 5.03 -1.11 -5.54
N LYS A 19 4.63 -1.92 -4.58
CA LYS A 19 3.45 -1.64 -3.76
C LYS A 19 3.60 -2.38 -2.45
N VAL A 20 3.00 -1.81 -1.42
CA VAL A 20 2.90 -2.45 -0.11
C VAL A 20 1.47 -2.94 0.07
N THR A 21 1.31 -4.25 0.17
CA THR A 21 0.06 -4.95 0.43
C THR A 21 0.03 -5.31 1.89
N ILE A 22 -0.89 -4.73 2.64
CA ILE A 22 -1.10 -5.04 4.05
C ILE A 22 -2.40 -5.83 4.18
N TYR A 23 -2.34 -6.99 4.80
CA TYR A 23 -3.52 -7.74 5.21
C TYR A 23 -3.92 -7.27 6.59
N TYR A 24 -5.21 -7.07 6.81
CA TYR A 24 -5.70 -6.54 8.08
C TYR A 24 -6.92 -7.28 8.58
N LYS A 25 -7.13 -7.19 9.89
CA LYS A 25 -8.38 -7.49 10.58
C LYS A 25 -8.72 -6.34 11.52
N ASN A 26 -9.75 -5.58 11.22
CA ASN A 26 -10.22 -4.53 12.12
C ASN A 26 -11.19 -5.14 13.14
N LEU A 27 -10.79 -5.13 14.40
CA LEU A 27 -11.59 -5.58 15.54
C LEU A 27 -12.43 -4.46 16.14
N ASP A 28 -12.23 -3.22 15.69
CA ASP A 28 -13.04 -2.09 16.13
C ASP A 28 -14.44 -2.14 15.53
N ALA A 29 -15.40 -1.63 16.29
CA ALA A 29 -16.78 -1.48 15.86
C ALA A 29 -16.98 -0.37 14.80
N VAL A 30 -15.93 0.40 14.49
CA VAL A 30 -15.97 1.55 13.58
C VAL A 30 -14.86 1.46 12.52
N ASP A 31 -15.07 2.17 11.40
CA ASP A 31 -14.04 2.33 10.39
C ASP A 31 -12.88 3.13 10.97
N VAL A 32 -11.65 2.64 10.81
CA VAL A 32 -10.44 3.31 11.28
C VAL A 32 -9.71 3.91 10.10
N LYS A 33 -9.38 5.20 10.20
CA LYS A 33 -8.60 5.93 9.20
C LYS A 33 -7.21 6.18 9.73
N LEU A 34 -6.19 5.70 9.03
CA LEU A 34 -4.79 5.93 9.40
C LEU A 34 -4.05 6.65 8.29
N LYS A 35 -3.08 7.47 8.69
CA LYS A 35 -2.12 8.07 7.76
C LYS A 35 -0.97 7.10 7.56
N VAL A 36 -0.48 7.00 6.33
CA VAL A 36 0.66 6.18 5.96
C VAL A 36 1.63 7.00 5.11
N SER A 37 2.92 6.96 5.43
CA SER A 37 3.99 7.51 4.59
C SER A 37 4.60 6.41 3.74
N ILE A 38 4.67 6.66 2.43
CA ILE A 38 5.38 5.83 1.45
C ILE A 38 6.02 6.75 0.43
N ASP A 39 7.29 6.51 0.08
CA ASP A 39 8.07 7.37 -0.83
C ASP A 39 8.14 8.85 -0.41
N GLY A 40 7.99 9.16 0.89
CA GLY A 40 7.91 10.53 1.41
C GLY A 40 6.56 11.22 1.21
N GLU A 41 5.57 10.54 0.62
CA GLU A 41 4.19 11.02 0.49
C GLU A 41 3.30 10.46 1.60
N ILE A 42 2.43 11.31 2.16
CA ILE A 42 1.42 10.89 3.14
C ILE A 42 0.11 10.57 2.42
N LYS A 43 -0.44 9.37 2.68
CA LYS A 43 -1.72 8.88 2.16
C LYS A 43 -2.64 8.53 3.33
N GLU A 44 -3.95 8.61 3.12
CA GLU A 44 -4.96 8.11 4.08
C GLU A 44 -5.47 6.75 3.61
N VAL A 45 -5.54 5.79 4.54
CA VAL A 45 -6.12 4.47 4.29
C VAL A 45 -7.22 4.18 5.29
N VAL A 46 -8.26 3.47 4.83
CA VAL A 46 -9.46 3.20 5.62
C VAL A 46 -9.59 1.69 5.84
N PHE A 47 -9.61 1.29 7.10
CA PHE A 47 -9.82 -0.08 7.56
C PHE A 47 -11.28 -0.25 7.96
N LYS A 48 -12.00 -1.12 7.27
CA LYS A 48 -13.45 -1.27 7.48
C LYS A 48 -13.77 -1.99 8.79
N ALA A 49 -14.73 -1.47 9.55
CA ALA A 49 -15.17 -1.99 10.84
C ALA A 49 -15.46 -3.50 10.81
N GLY A 50 -15.00 -4.23 11.82
CA GLY A 50 -15.31 -5.66 12.03
C GLY A 50 -14.90 -6.61 10.89
N LYS A 51 -14.01 -6.20 9.98
CA LYS A 51 -13.70 -6.96 8.75
C LYS A 51 -12.24 -7.34 8.65
N LYS A 52 -12.01 -8.47 7.97
CA LYS A 52 -10.71 -8.82 7.39
C LYS A 52 -10.63 -8.30 5.95
N GLY A 53 -9.46 -7.86 5.54
CA GLY A 53 -9.26 -7.37 4.18
C GLY A 53 -7.80 -7.20 3.83
N LYS A 54 -7.55 -6.56 2.68
CA LYS A 54 -6.23 -6.13 2.26
C LYS A 54 -6.27 -4.70 1.77
N ILE A 55 -5.21 -3.95 2.03
CA ILE A 55 -5.01 -2.61 1.51
C ILE A 55 -3.74 -2.64 0.65
N VAL A 56 -3.81 -2.06 -0.54
CA VAL A 56 -2.67 -1.92 -1.43
C VAL A 56 -2.28 -0.46 -1.48
N ILE A 57 -1.11 -0.15 -0.95
CA ILE A 57 -0.53 1.19 -0.91
C ILE A 57 0.48 1.27 -2.05
N LYS A 58 0.17 2.08 -3.06
CA LYS A 58 1.05 2.25 -4.23
C LYS A 58 2.23 3.14 -3.88
N GLY A 59 3.43 2.70 -4.25
CA GLY A 59 4.66 3.45 -4.09
C GLY A 59 5.80 2.89 -4.93
N LYS A 60 7.04 3.15 -4.54
CA LYS A 60 8.26 2.60 -5.11
C LYS A 60 9.00 1.73 -4.09
N GLU A 61 8.66 1.87 -2.81
CA GLU A 61 9.18 1.07 -1.70
C GLU A 61 8.35 -0.20 -1.41
N ASN A 62 9.00 -1.17 -0.75
CA ASN A 62 8.37 -2.40 -0.24
C ASN A 62 8.02 -2.31 1.25
N SER A 63 8.09 -1.11 1.82
CA SER A 63 7.69 -0.83 3.20
C SER A 63 7.08 0.57 3.30
N CYS A 64 6.24 0.77 4.32
CA CYS A 64 5.60 2.05 4.60
C CYS A 64 5.53 2.30 6.11
N LEU A 65 5.44 3.57 6.50
CA LEU A 65 5.33 3.98 7.90
C LEU A 65 3.92 4.43 8.21
N PHE A 66 3.22 3.67 9.05
CA PHE A 66 1.90 4.03 9.56
C PHE A 66 2.02 4.95 10.77
N TYR A 67 1.19 5.99 10.79
CA TYR A 67 1.02 6.87 11.93
C TYR A 67 -0.32 6.53 12.58
N THR A 68 -0.26 5.99 13.79
CA THR A 68 -1.43 5.72 14.61
C THR A 68 -1.45 6.67 15.80
N SER A 69 -2.56 6.74 16.52
CA SER A 69 -2.61 7.46 17.80
C SER A 69 -1.70 6.87 18.88
N CYS A 70 -1.26 5.61 18.68
CA CYS A 70 -0.58 4.83 19.70
C CYS A 70 0.93 4.79 19.47
N GLU A 71 1.35 4.70 18.21
CA GLU A 71 2.74 4.63 17.78
C GLU A 71 2.89 4.84 16.27
N GLU A 72 4.12 5.10 15.85
CA GLU A 72 4.54 4.93 14.47
C GLU A 72 4.96 3.48 14.23
N ARG A 73 4.44 2.86 13.16
CA ARG A 73 4.69 1.46 12.86
C ARG A 73 5.16 1.30 11.42
N LYS A 74 6.38 0.79 11.24
CA LYS A 74 6.86 0.36 9.92
C LYS A 74 6.26 -1.00 9.60
N LEU A 75 5.61 -1.11 8.45
CA LEU A 75 5.08 -2.36 7.89
C LEU A 75 5.70 -2.63 6.52
N ASN A 76 5.91 -3.89 6.21
CA ASN A 76 6.45 -4.38 4.94
C ASN A 76 5.35 -4.98 4.06
N ASP A 77 5.63 -5.13 2.76
CA ASP A 77 4.73 -5.83 1.85
C ASP A 77 4.47 -7.26 2.32
N GLY A 78 3.19 -7.63 2.40
CA GLY A 78 2.73 -8.93 2.86
C GLY A 78 2.43 -9.02 4.36
N ASP A 79 2.73 -7.99 5.17
CA ASP A 79 2.46 -8.02 6.60
C ASP A 79 0.95 -8.19 6.88
N GLU A 80 0.64 -9.01 7.89
CA GLU A 80 -0.69 -9.14 8.47
C GLU A 80 -0.75 -8.34 9.78
N ILE A 81 -1.84 -7.62 10.01
CA ILE A 81 -2.05 -6.83 11.22
C ILE A 81 -3.48 -6.96 11.75
N GLU A 82 -3.66 -6.75 13.05
CA GLU A 82 -4.95 -6.47 13.66
C GLU A 82 -5.06 -4.98 14.00
N ILE A 83 -6.26 -4.40 13.85
CA ILE A 83 -6.54 -3.03 14.33
C ILE A 83 -7.46 -3.12 15.53
N VAL A 84 -7.01 -2.53 16.64
CA VAL A 84 -7.72 -2.50 17.92
C VAL A 84 -7.53 -1.13 18.56
N ASN A 85 -8.63 -0.45 18.86
CA ASN A 85 -8.71 0.90 19.39
C ASN A 85 -7.90 1.91 18.55
N ALA A 86 -8.03 1.85 17.23
CA ALA A 86 -7.24 2.60 16.25
C ALA A 86 -5.71 2.41 16.34
N CYS A 87 -5.23 1.46 17.13
CA CYS A 87 -3.83 1.04 17.16
C CYS A 87 -3.61 -0.15 16.23
N ILE A 88 -2.40 -0.25 15.69
CA ILE A 88 -1.95 -1.48 15.04
C ILE A 88 -1.47 -2.46 16.11
N LYS A 89 -2.04 -3.66 16.10
CA LYS A 89 -1.64 -4.84 16.86
C LYS A 89 -1.21 -5.92 15.88
N LYS A 90 -0.38 -6.84 16.38
CA LYS A 90 0.34 -7.87 15.63
C LYS A 90 -0.52 -8.61 14.62
#